data_AF-A0A820C733-F1
#
_entry.id   AF-A0A820C733-F1
#
_cell.length_a   1.000
_cell.length_b   1.000
_cell.length_c   1.000
_cell.angle_alpha   90.00
_cell.angle_beta   90.00
_cell.angle_gamma   90.00
#
_symmetry.space_group_name_H-M   'P 1'
#
loop_
_entity.id
_entity.type
_entity.pdbx_description
1 polymer ?
#
loop_
_entity_poly.entity_id
_entity_poly.type
_entity_poly.pdbx_seq_one_letter_code
_entity_poly.pdbx_strand_id
1 'polypeptide(L)'
;MTDIGIIPVLPAFTGFMPRTAPSRFPSAQFHNSSDWVGFGCNESCLPYLDPTDSFFQKVGVELLNETITLLNLTSHFYACDLFNEMTPPTSDLDYLADVNAGIFQAMKTVDPNAVWVMQAWLFLSDFWKPDRVQSYLSKVPIGHLILLDLYSESIPKYSQFVSFYGHYYIWNMLHDFGGNNVLFGSLLNVTKGPQTARNFSGDQMIGVGITMEGINQNEIMYEFALEQSWRSPLNDTELSDWLVGFVMRRYESDHPIPGSALYAWQLLGDSVYAKNPRGDGSIMLYRPRLNGGQDITFDLKSLFSAWELLIGASDEVHSDLFRYDLVDITKEVLQYKFYDIYTKLISAFNQSDLYGVSTQAAILVDILADTELVLASDRRFLLGNWINDALQFAQNEEDIHFYNFNAKLQVSIWGNNYTLGLYDYANKFWSGMIRDYYAPRWYVFFDILLKCLVEGHPLDWKVLNERLFLEVELPFFMLDTKVYPTTTQGDSITIARELFNKYHLSLNEIDLPEKSSKKKFP
;
A
#
# COMPACT_ATOMS: atom_id res chain seq x y z
N MET A 1 8.07 -21.67 12.30
CA MET A 1 7.77 -20.51 13.16
C MET A 1 8.03 -20.84 14.61
N THR A 2 7.35 -21.84 15.16
CA THR A 2 7.50 -22.30 16.55
C THR A 2 8.94 -22.68 16.92
N ASP A 3 9.67 -23.35 16.03
CA ASP A 3 11.04 -23.81 16.30
C ASP A 3 12.04 -22.67 16.56
N ILE A 4 11.74 -21.47 16.04
CA ILE A 4 12.54 -20.25 16.24
C ILE A 4 11.86 -19.25 17.20
N GLY A 5 10.82 -19.69 17.92
CA GLY A 5 10.14 -18.89 18.94
C GLY A 5 9.13 -17.86 18.40
N ILE A 6 8.79 -17.89 17.10
CA ILE A 6 7.75 -17.02 16.53
C ILE A 6 6.38 -17.57 16.90
N ILE A 7 5.53 -16.73 17.50
CA ILE A 7 4.14 -17.05 17.84
C ILE A 7 3.24 -16.62 16.68
N PRO A 8 2.60 -17.55 15.95
CA PRO A 8 1.62 -17.18 14.93
C PRO A 8 0.31 -16.73 15.58
N VAL A 9 -0.28 -15.65 15.05
CA VAL A 9 -1.64 -15.24 15.40
C VAL A 9 -2.62 -16.02 14.51
N LEU A 10 -3.52 -16.78 15.11
CA LEU A 10 -4.49 -17.62 14.40
C LEU A 10 -5.80 -16.88 14.16
N PRO A 11 -6.60 -17.19 13.13
CA PRO A 11 -7.88 -16.54 12.93
C PRO A 11 -8.92 -17.01 13.97
N ALA A 12 -9.84 -16.14 14.31
CA ALA A 12 -11.07 -16.45 15.05
C ALA A 12 -12.31 -15.97 14.28
N PHE A 13 -13.48 -16.41 14.73
CA PHE A 13 -14.74 -16.12 14.05
C PHE A 13 -15.13 -14.64 14.17
N THR A 14 -15.26 -13.97 13.02
CA THR A 14 -15.63 -12.55 12.94
C THR A 14 -17.13 -12.29 12.96
N GLY A 15 -17.97 -13.33 12.90
CA GLY A 15 -19.43 -13.19 12.78
C GLY A 15 -19.95 -13.31 11.36
N PHE A 16 -19.13 -13.06 10.33
CA PHE A 16 -19.57 -13.11 8.93
C PHE A 16 -19.99 -14.51 8.50
N MET A 17 -21.15 -14.58 7.84
CA MET A 17 -21.78 -15.82 7.43
C MET A 17 -22.20 -15.77 5.95
N PRO A 18 -22.36 -16.94 5.28
CA PRO A 18 -22.88 -16.97 3.91
C PRO A 18 -24.28 -16.33 3.82
N ARG A 19 -24.62 -15.75 2.65
CA ARG A 19 -25.95 -15.12 2.40
C ARG A 19 -27.16 -16.02 2.69
N THR A 20 -26.96 -17.34 2.68
CA THR A 20 -28.02 -18.33 2.96
C THR A 20 -28.19 -18.63 4.46
N ALA A 21 -27.34 -18.10 5.35
CA ALA A 21 -27.38 -18.40 6.77
C ALA A 21 -28.66 -17.89 7.46
N PRO A 22 -29.16 -16.66 7.22
CA PRO A 22 -30.37 -16.18 7.88
C PRO A 22 -31.62 -17.04 7.59
N SER A 23 -31.73 -17.60 6.38
CA SER A 23 -32.86 -18.49 6.04
C SER A 23 -32.72 -19.89 6.64
N ARG A 24 -31.49 -20.37 6.86
CA ARG A 24 -31.22 -21.65 7.50
C ARG A 24 -31.33 -21.60 9.03
N PHE A 25 -31.03 -20.45 9.62
CA PHE A 25 -31.04 -20.22 11.07
C PHE A 25 -31.96 -19.05 11.44
N PRO A 26 -33.28 -19.17 11.20
CA PRO A 26 -34.21 -18.04 11.34
C PRO A 26 -34.40 -17.55 12.78
N SER A 27 -33.96 -18.32 13.78
CA SER A 27 -34.01 -17.93 15.19
C SER A 27 -32.79 -17.13 15.65
N ALA A 28 -31.72 -17.07 14.84
CA ALA A 28 -30.50 -16.36 15.19
C ALA A 28 -30.56 -14.91 14.68
N GLN A 29 -29.97 -13.99 15.41
CA GLN A 29 -29.95 -12.57 15.06
C GLN A 29 -28.80 -12.26 14.11
N PHE A 30 -29.14 -11.75 12.93
CA PHE A 30 -28.19 -11.30 11.93
C PHE A 30 -28.37 -9.81 11.66
N HIS A 31 -27.25 -9.15 11.40
CA HIS A 31 -27.19 -7.85 10.74
C HIS A 31 -26.54 -8.01 9.38
N ASN A 32 -26.64 -7.00 8.53
CA ASN A 32 -25.89 -6.96 7.28
C ASN A 32 -24.81 -5.88 7.37
N SER A 33 -23.64 -6.16 6.80
CA SER A 33 -22.64 -5.11 6.58
C SER A 33 -23.15 -4.06 5.59
N SER A 34 -22.53 -2.89 5.60
CA SER A 34 -22.71 -1.88 4.57
C SER A 34 -22.13 -2.35 3.23
N ASP A 35 -22.53 -1.68 2.15
CA ASP A 35 -21.82 -1.75 0.88
C ASP A 35 -20.42 -1.15 1.07
N TRP A 36 -19.41 -2.02 1.07
CA TRP A 36 -18.02 -1.61 1.22
C TRP A 36 -17.51 -1.09 -0.13
N VAL A 37 -17.07 0.18 -0.14
CA VAL A 37 -16.41 0.89 -1.26
C VAL A 37 -17.08 0.79 -2.64
N GLY A 38 -18.39 0.51 -2.67
CA GLY A 38 -19.20 0.50 -3.89
C GLY A 38 -19.18 -0.83 -4.66
N PHE A 39 -18.87 -1.94 -3.99
CA PHE A 39 -18.99 -3.29 -4.56
C PHE A 39 -20.44 -3.65 -4.90
N GLY A 40 -21.40 -3.03 -4.25
CA GLY A 40 -22.79 -3.44 -4.32
C GLY A 40 -23.05 -4.71 -3.51
N CYS A 41 -24.32 -4.98 -3.23
CA CYS A 41 -24.70 -6.06 -2.32
C CYS A 41 -24.64 -7.47 -2.93
N ASN A 42 -24.19 -7.63 -4.18
CA ASN A 42 -23.92 -8.94 -4.76
C ASN A 42 -22.56 -9.47 -4.28
N GLU A 43 -21.57 -8.59 -4.14
CA GLU A 43 -20.20 -8.88 -3.69
C GLU A 43 -19.93 -8.41 -2.25
N SER A 44 -20.74 -7.50 -1.69
CA SER A 44 -20.64 -6.99 -0.31
C SER A 44 -21.95 -7.18 0.48
N CYS A 45 -22.23 -6.37 1.51
CA CYS A 45 -23.46 -6.46 2.32
C CYS A 45 -23.72 -7.86 2.89
N LEU A 46 -22.68 -8.54 3.37
CA LEU A 46 -22.79 -9.90 3.88
C LEU A 46 -23.50 -9.90 5.24
N PRO A 47 -24.32 -10.93 5.52
CA PRO A 47 -24.87 -11.09 6.85
C PRO A 47 -23.75 -11.45 7.83
N TYR A 48 -23.78 -10.87 9.01
CA TYR A 48 -22.98 -11.28 10.15
C TYR A 48 -23.89 -11.55 11.34
N LEU A 49 -23.55 -12.60 12.08
CA LEU A 49 -24.23 -13.03 13.28
C LEU A 49 -23.91 -12.05 14.42
N ASP A 50 -24.94 -11.57 15.12
CA ASP A 50 -24.75 -10.64 16.24
C ASP A 50 -23.96 -11.36 17.37
N PRO A 51 -22.82 -10.83 17.85
CA PRO A 51 -22.05 -11.50 18.89
C PRO A 51 -22.74 -11.64 20.24
N THR A 52 -23.84 -10.92 20.45
CA THR A 52 -24.71 -11.06 21.64
C THR A 52 -25.70 -12.23 21.51
N ASP A 53 -25.87 -12.80 20.30
CA ASP A 53 -26.70 -13.97 20.07
C ASP A 53 -25.99 -15.26 20.54
N SER A 54 -26.72 -16.12 21.27
CA SER A 54 -26.18 -17.41 21.75
C SER A 54 -25.64 -18.32 20.64
N PHE A 55 -26.15 -18.21 19.41
CA PHE A 55 -25.67 -18.96 18.26
C PHE A 55 -24.26 -18.53 17.84
N PHE A 56 -23.86 -17.28 18.11
CA PHE A 56 -22.50 -16.81 17.85
C PHE A 56 -21.47 -17.63 18.61
N GLN A 57 -21.73 -17.89 19.89
CA GLN A 57 -20.86 -18.71 20.73
C GLN A 57 -20.69 -20.11 20.14
N LYS A 58 -21.79 -20.72 19.68
CA LYS A 58 -21.75 -22.07 19.10
C LYS A 58 -20.87 -22.11 17.84
N VAL A 59 -21.04 -21.16 16.93
CA VAL A 59 -20.27 -21.13 15.67
C VAL A 59 -18.80 -20.77 15.93
N GLY A 60 -18.54 -19.76 16.76
CA GLY A 60 -17.18 -19.32 17.07
C GLY A 60 -16.35 -20.38 17.78
N VAL A 61 -16.94 -21.09 18.75
CA VAL A 61 -16.29 -22.20 19.46
C VAL A 61 -15.96 -23.35 18.50
N GLU A 62 -16.92 -23.75 17.64
CA GLU A 62 -16.69 -24.83 16.68
C GLU A 62 -15.58 -24.48 15.69
N LEU A 63 -15.62 -23.28 15.10
CA LEU A 63 -14.64 -22.84 14.11
C LEU A 63 -13.22 -22.79 14.71
N LEU A 64 -13.09 -22.29 15.94
CA LEU A 64 -11.80 -22.20 16.60
C LEU A 64 -11.26 -23.58 17.00
N ASN A 65 -12.12 -24.48 17.51
CA ASN A 65 -11.74 -25.88 17.78
C ASN A 65 -11.23 -26.59 16.52
N GLU A 66 -11.93 -26.44 15.40
CA GLU A 66 -11.54 -27.01 14.11
C GLU A 66 -10.22 -26.41 13.60
N THR A 67 -10.04 -25.09 13.75
CA THR A 67 -8.79 -24.40 13.39
C THR A 67 -7.60 -24.96 14.19
N ILE A 68 -7.75 -25.08 15.51
CA ILE A 68 -6.70 -25.62 16.40
C ILE A 68 -6.41 -27.08 16.07
N THR A 69 -7.43 -27.88 15.79
CA THR A 69 -7.30 -29.29 15.46
C THR A 69 -6.59 -29.48 14.12
N LEU A 70 -7.02 -28.75 13.09
CA LEU A 70 -6.45 -28.82 11.74
C LEU A 70 -4.98 -28.40 11.71
N LEU A 71 -4.64 -27.33 12.43
CA LEU A 71 -3.27 -26.82 12.51
C LEU A 71 -2.42 -27.53 13.56
N ASN A 72 -3.04 -28.33 14.43
CA ASN A 72 -2.43 -28.91 15.63
C ASN A 72 -1.68 -27.85 16.46
N LEU A 73 -2.30 -26.68 16.64
CA LEU A 73 -1.68 -25.50 17.26
C LEU A 73 -2.74 -24.57 17.88
N THR A 74 -2.54 -24.21 19.14
CA THR A 74 -3.44 -23.27 19.86
C THR A 74 -2.96 -21.82 19.77
N SER A 75 -1.64 -21.58 19.68
CA SER A 75 -0.90 -20.30 19.75
C SER A 75 -1.21 -19.36 20.93
N HIS A 76 -2.42 -19.38 21.48
CA HIS A 76 -3.00 -18.47 22.46
C HIS A 76 -3.28 -17.05 21.94
N PHE A 77 -2.99 -16.75 20.67
CA PHE A 77 -3.21 -15.43 20.08
C PHE A 77 -4.13 -15.54 18.88
N TYR A 78 -5.25 -14.81 18.92
CA TYR A 78 -6.29 -14.91 17.90
C TYR A 78 -6.64 -13.56 17.30
N ALA A 79 -6.78 -13.48 15.98
CA ALA A 79 -7.18 -12.28 15.25
C ALA A 79 -8.67 -12.32 14.88
N CYS A 80 -9.36 -11.22 15.12
CA CYS A 80 -10.76 -11.04 14.76
C CYS A 80 -11.10 -9.54 14.72
N ASP A 81 -11.68 -9.05 13.62
CA ASP A 81 -11.99 -7.63 13.43
C ASP A 81 -13.38 -7.47 12.78
N LEU A 82 -14.45 -7.55 13.59
CA LEU A 82 -15.83 -7.54 13.07
C LEU A 82 -16.20 -6.24 12.35
N PHE A 83 -15.71 -5.08 12.82
CA PHE A 83 -16.11 -3.76 12.28
C PHE A 83 -14.98 -3.04 11.53
N ASN A 84 -14.02 -3.78 10.97
CA ASN A 84 -12.99 -3.16 10.14
C ASN A 84 -13.63 -2.45 8.93
N GLU A 85 -13.42 -1.15 8.81
CA GLU A 85 -14.03 -0.29 7.78
C GLU A 85 -15.56 -0.37 7.67
N MET A 86 -16.24 -0.70 8.77
CA MET A 86 -17.69 -0.77 8.84
C MET A 86 -18.21 -0.02 10.05
N THR A 87 -19.43 0.53 9.91
CA THR A 87 -20.11 1.19 11.02
C THR A 87 -20.99 0.16 11.75
N PRO A 88 -20.86 -0.01 13.08
CA PRO A 88 -21.78 -0.82 13.87
C PRO A 88 -23.25 -0.38 13.70
N PRO A 89 -24.23 -1.26 13.94
CA PRO A 89 -25.65 -0.96 13.69
C PRO A 89 -26.23 0.10 14.63
N THR A 90 -25.56 0.37 15.76
CA THR A 90 -25.95 1.37 16.75
C THR A 90 -24.72 1.95 17.43
N SER A 91 -24.85 3.17 17.97
CA SER A 91 -23.83 3.81 18.80
C SER A 91 -24.09 3.63 20.31
N ASP A 92 -24.99 2.72 20.68
CA ASP A 92 -25.29 2.40 22.07
C ASP A 92 -24.06 1.78 22.76
N LEU A 93 -23.68 2.33 23.90
CA LEU A 93 -22.44 1.96 24.58
C LEU A 93 -22.52 0.53 25.13
N ASP A 94 -23.63 0.16 25.77
CA ASP A 94 -23.78 -1.17 26.36
C ASP A 94 -23.74 -2.26 25.28
N TYR A 95 -24.41 -2.01 24.14
CA TYR A 95 -24.33 -2.88 22.97
C TYR A 95 -22.90 -3.04 22.46
N LEU A 96 -22.15 -1.95 22.26
CA LEU A 96 -20.77 -2.03 21.79
C LEU A 96 -19.90 -2.85 22.75
N ALA A 97 -20.06 -2.64 24.06
CA ALA A 97 -19.36 -3.43 25.07
C ALA A 97 -19.75 -4.93 25.01
N ASP A 98 -21.03 -5.24 24.86
CA ASP A 98 -21.55 -6.62 24.80
C ASP A 98 -21.11 -7.35 23.53
N VAL A 99 -21.05 -6.66 22.40
CA VAL A 99 -20.50 -7.23 21.15
C VAL A 99 -19.07 -7.70 21.37
N ASN A 100 -18.22 -6.85 21.97
CA ASN A 100 -16.82 -7.18 22.21
C ASN A 100 -16.66 -8.31 23.23
N ALA A 101 -17.51 -8.33 24.25
CA ALA A 101 -17.58 -9.41 25.22
C ALA A 101 -17.95 -10.75 24.57
N GLY A 102 -18.94 -10.76 23.68
CA GLY A 102 -19.37 -11.95 22.95
C GLY A 102 -18.26 -12.55 22.08
N ILE A 103 -17.56 -11.72 21.32
CA ILE A 103 -16.42 -12.15 20.50
C ILE A 103 -15.36 -12.82 21.37
N PHE A 104 -14.90 -12.14 22.41
CA PHE A 104 -13.85 -12.66 23.29
C PHE A 104 -14.30 -13.92 24.06
N GLN A 105 -15.56 -13.99 24.49
CA GLN A 105 -16.09 -15.16 25.19
C GLN A 105 -16.04 -16.42 24.33
N ALA A 106 -16.26 -16.31 23.02
CA ALA A 106 -16.16 -17.46 22.11
C ALA A 106 -14.72 -18.01 22.05
N MET A 107 -13.72 -17.13 21.97
CA MET A 107 -12.30 -17.50 22.03
C MET A 107 -11.96 -18.15 23.38
N LYS A 108 -12.30 -17.46 24.48
CA LYS A 108 -11.99 -17.89 25.85
C LYS A 108 -12.60 -19.23 26.23
N THR A 109 -13.75 -19.58 25.64
CA THR A 109 -14.42 -20.86 25.88
C THR A 109 -13.60 -22.03 25.34
N VAL A 110 -12.87 -21.84 24.24
CA VAL A 110 -11.97 -22.84 23.65
C VAL A 110 -10.60 -22.82 24.33
N ASP A 111 -10.04 -21.62 24.49
CA ASP A 111 -8.73 -21.42 25.10
C ASP A 111 -8.82 -20.44 26.29
N PRO A 112 -8.73 -20.92 27.54
CA PRO A 112 -8.76 -20.05 28.72
C PRO A 112 -7.64 -19.00 28.77
N ASN A 113 -6.54 -19.20 28.02
CA ASN A 113 -5.41 -18.28 27.92
C ASN A 113 -5.48 -17.37 26.68
N ALA A 114 -6.59 -17.38 25.94
CA ALA A 114 -6.77 -16.61 24.72
C ALA A 114 -6.43 -15.14 24.94
N VAL A 115 -5.59 -14.61 24.04
CA VAL A 115 -5.31 -13.20 23.85
C VAL A 115 -5.83 -12.81 22.48
N TRP A 116 -6.75 -11.85 22.47
CA TRP A 116 -7.25 -11.30 21.23
C TRP A 116 -6.26 -10.26 20.70
N VAL A 117 -5.79 -10.43 19.47
CA VAL A 117 -5.05 -9.44 18.70
C VAL A 117 -6.02 -8.72 17.76
N MET A 118 -6.26 -7.43 17.99
CA MET A 118 -7.26 -6.64 17.25
C MET A 118 -6.61 -5.46 16.53
N GLN A 119 -7.00 -5.19 15.29
CA GLN A 119 -6.57 -4.01 14.56
C GLN A 119 -7.29 -2.75 15.08
N ALA A 120 -6.53 -1.72 15.43
CA ALA A 120 -7.10 -0.42 15.84
C ALA A 120 -7.53 0.45 14.65
N TRP A 121 -7.40 -0.03 13.41
CA TRP A 121 -7.74 0.69 12.18
C TRP A 121 -9.20 1.18 12.18
N LEU A 122 -10.13 0.37 12.69
CA LEU A 122 -11.53 0.73 12.79
C LEU A 122 -11.75 2.07 13.54
N PHE A 123 -10.87 2.41 14.51
CA PHE A 123 -10.95 3.67 15.27
C PHE A 123 -10.49 4.92 14.50
N LEU A 124 -10.11 4.81 13.22
CA LEU A 124 -9.91 5.96 12.34
C LEU A 124 -11.23 6.57 11.88
N SER A 125 -12.29 5.76 11.75
CA SER A 125 -13.60 6.24 11.33
C SER A 125 -14.19 7.22 12.34
N ASP A 126 -14.92 8.20 11.82
CA ASP A 126 -15.60 9.23 12.61
C ASP A 126 -16.64 8.68 13.60
N PHE A 127 -17.11 7.46 13.39
CA PHE A 127 -18.00 6.78 14.33
C PHE A 127 -17.34 6.58 15.70
N TRP A 128 -16.04 6.30 15.76
CA TRP A 128 -15.37 5.88 16.99
C TRP A 128 -14.88 7.08 17.81
N LYS A 129 -15.78 7.60 18.64
CA LYS A 129 -15.51 8.66 19.62
C LYS A 129 -14.95 8.05 20.93
N PRO A 130 -14.25 8.84 21.78
CA PRO A 130 -13.57 8.31 22.96
C PRO A 130 -14.45 7.43 23.89
N ASP A 131 -15.69 7.85 24.15
CA ASP A 131 -16.67 7.11 24.94
C ASP A 131 -17.03 5.75 24.33
N ARG A 132 -17.24 5.72 23.00
CA ARG A 132 -17.54 4.48 22.24
C ARG A 132 -16.36 3.53 22.25
N VAL A 133 -15.15 4.02 22.04
CA VAL A 133 -13.93 3.19 22.08
C VAL A 133 -13.72 2.64 23.50
N GLN A 134 -13.88 3.48 24.53
CA GLN A 134 -13.74 3.04 25.91
C GLN A 134 -14.75 1.95 26.26
N SER A 135 -16.00 2.14 25.86
CA SER A 135 -17.07 1.18 26.10
C SER A 135 -16.86 -0.13 25.34
N TYR A 136 -16.52 -0.06 24.05
CA TYR A 136 -16.22 -1.24 23.22
C TYR A 136 -15.13 -2.09 23.85
N LEU A 137 -14.04 -1.49 24.34
CA LEU A 137 -12.92 -2.21 24.95
C LEU A 137 -13.17 -2.66 26.41
N SER A 138 -14.25 -2.22 27.05
CA SER A 138 -14.42 -2.32 28.52
C SER A 138 -14.68 -3.72 29.06
N LYS A 139 -15.29 -4.62 28.27
CA LYS A 139 -15.70 -5.97 28.72
C LYS A 139 -14.72 -7.07 28.35
N VAL A 140 -13.57 -6.73 27.75
CA VAL A 140 -12.44 -7.64 27.63
C VAL A 140 -11.48 -7.39 28.81
N PRO A 141 -11.04 -8.41 29.56
CA PRO A 141 -10.09 -8.20 30.65
C PRO A 141 -8.74 -7.68 30.17
N ILE A 142 -8.13 -6.79 30.95
CA ILE A 142 -6.75 -6.33 30.73
C ILE A 142 -5.81 -7.55 30.70
N GLY A 143 -4.89 -7.57 29.74
CA GLY A 143 -3.97 -8.68 29.50
C GLY A 143 -4.48 -9.76 28.55
N HIS A 144 -5.74 -9.70 28.14
CA HIS A 144 -6.33 -10.60 27.15
C HIS A 144 -6.66 -9.93 25.80
N LEU A 145 -6.19 -8.69 25.62
CA LEU A 145 -6.39 -7.92 24.41
C LEU A 145 -5.12 -7.13 24.08
N ILE A 146 -4.66 -7.28 22.85
CA ILE A 146 -3.54 -6.56 22.25
C ILE A 146 -4.06 -5.80 21.04
N LEU A 147 -3.91 -4.48 21.05
CA LEU A 147 -4.29 -3.63 19.94
C LEU A 147 -3.09 -3.41 19.02
N LEU A 148 -3.27 -3.67 17.73
CA LEU A 148 -2.34 -3.21 16.71
C LEU A 148 -2.70 -1.76 16.39
N ASP A 149 -1.97 -0.80 16.96
CA ASP A 149 -2.09 0.61 16.57
C ASP A 149 -1.50 0.76 15.16
N LEU A 150 -2.36 0.53 14.17
CA LEU A 150 -1.96 0.01 12.86
C LEU A 150 -1.15 0.99 12.02
N TYR A 151 -1.33 2.30 12.25
CA TYR A 151 -0.73 3.39 11.47
C TYR A 151 -0.09 4.44 12.39
N SER A 152 0.71 3.96 13.34
CA SER A 152 1.19 4.77 14.47
C SER A 152 2.24 5.81 14.09
N GLU A 153 2.95 5.62 12.98
CA GLU A 153 3.93 6.57 12.46
C GLU A 153 3.30 7.85 11.89
N SER A 154 1.99 7.82 11.62
CA SER A 154 1.25 8.92 11.00
C SER A 154 0.06 9.37 11.85
N ILE A 155 -0.80 8.44 12.27
CA ILE A 155 -2.03 8.71 13.01
C ILE A 155 -2.11 7.82 14.26
N PRO A 156 -1.24 8.03 15.28
CA PRO A 156 -1.18 7.19 16.47
C PRO A 156 -2.44 7.28 17.33
N LYS A 157 -3.16 6.16 17.47
CA LYS A 157 -4.41 6.09 18.26
C LYS A 157 -4.18 5.88 19.75
N TYR A 158 -3.03 5.34 20.15
CA TYR A 158 -2.69 5.19 21.57
C TYR A 158 -2.77 6.53 22.33
N SER A 159 -2.31 7.62 21.71
CA SER A 159 -2.33 8.94 22.34
C SER A 159 -3.74 9.54 22.42
N GLN A 160 -4.58 9.25 21.42
CA GLN A 160 -5.97 9.70 21.35
C GLN A 160 -6.85 8.99 22.40
N PHE A 161 -6.58 7.71 22.69
CA PHE A 161 -7.39 6.87 23.57
C PHE A 161 -6.67 6.49 24.88
N VAL A 162 -5.75 7.34 25.33
CA VAL A 162 -5.07 7.23 26.63
C VAL A 162 -4.49 5.83 26.86
N SER A 163 -3.61 5.40 25.95
CA SER A 163 -3.03 4.05 25.95
C SER A 163 -4.10 2.95 25.93
N PHE A 164 -5.11 3.15 25.07
CA PHE A 164 -6.26 2.26 24.89
C PHE A 164 -6.91 1.81 26.20
N TYR A 165 -7.04 2.75 27.15
CA TYR A 165 -7.69 2.54 28.45
C TYR A 165 -7.10 1.38 29.27
N GLY A 166 -5.80 1.12 29.12
CA GLY A 166 -5.06 0.12 29.89
C GLY A 166 -4.83 -1.20 29.17
N HIS A 167 -5.38 -1.40 27.98
CA HIS A 167 -5.09 -2.58 27.16
C HIS A 167 -3.71 -2.51 26.54
N TYR A 168 -3.09 -3.67 26.33
CA TYR A 168 -1.79 -3.73 25.66
C TYR A 168 -1.93 -3.29 24.20
N TYR A 169 -0.87 -2.69 23.67
CA TYR A 169 -0.81 -2.37 22.26
C TYR A 169 0.59 -2.50 21.67
N ILE A 170 0.63 -2.65 20.35
CA ILE A 170 1.85 -2.65 19.54
C ILE A 170 1.82 -1.39 18.69
N TRP A 171 2.89 -0.60 18.75
CA TRP A 171 3.10 0.52 17.83
C TRP A 171 3.49 -0.07 16.48
N ASN A 172 2.72 0.18 15.43
CA ASN A 172 3.05 -0.33 14.10
C ASN A 172 3.35 0.79 13.11
N MET A 173 4.33 0.54 12.25
CA MET A 173 4.51 1.31 11.04
C MET A 173 3.70 0.64 9.91
N LEU A 174 2.64 1.31 9.45
CA LEU A 174 1.87 0.83 8.29
C LEU A 174 2.68 1.01 7.01
N HIS A 175 3.17 2.24 6.80
CA HIS A 175 3.92 2.66 5.63
C HIS A 175 3.15 2.54 4.32
N ASP A 176 3.00 1.33 3.79
CA ASP A 176 2.49 1.08 2.44
C ASP A 176 1.02 0.68 2.40
N PHE A 177 0.35 1.19 1.36
CA PHE A 177 -1.03 0.90 0.98
C PHE A 177 -1.04 0.35 -0.45
N GLY A 178 -1.70 -0.78 -0.66
CA GLY A 178 -1.83 -1.44 -1.96
C GLY A 178 -0.56 -2.09 -2.50
N GLY A 179 0.57 -2.09 -1.79
CA GLY A 179 1.86 -2.52 -2.32
C GLY A 179 2.38 -1.56 -3.39
N ASN A 180 2.07 -0.27 -3.29
CA ASN A 180 2.46 0.73 -4.27
C ASN A 180 3.96 1.02 -4.13
N ASN A 181 4.70 0.92 -5.22
CA ASN A 181 6.17 0.94 -5.21
C ASN A 181 6.78 2.28 -5.66
N VAL A 182 6.22 3.41 -5.21
CA VAL A 182 6.90 4.72 -5.26
C VAL A 182 7.86 4.87 -4.08
N LEU A 183 8.85 5.74 -4.19
CA LEU A 183 9.73 6.04 -3.06
C LEU A 183 9.01 6.97 -2.06
N PHE A 184 8.95 6.58 -0.78
CA PHE A 184 8.49 7.44 0.30
C PHE A 184 8.86 6.87 1.67
N GLY A 185 8.85 7.71 2.69
CA GLY A 185 8.93 7.26 4.07
C GLY A 185 9.10 8.42 5.05
N SER A 186 9.07 8.08 6.33
CA SER A 186 9.23 9.04 7.43
C SER A 186 10.19 8.51 8.49
N LEU A 187 11.49 8.50 8.17
CA LEU A 187 12.56 8.12 9.09
C LEU A 187 12.47 8.93 10.40
N LEU A 188 12.08 10.21 10.32
CA LEU A 188 11.93 11.07 11.49
C LEU A 188 10.77 10.67 12.40
N ASN A 189 9.64 10.19 11.85
CA ASN A 189 8.55 9.69 12.69
C ASN A 189 8.89 8.32 13.26
N VAL A 190 9.53 7.45 12.48
CA VAL A 190 9.88 6.09 12.91
C VAL A 190 10.95 6.10 14.01
N THR A 191 11.95 6.98 13.92
CA THR A 191 13.01 7.07 14.97
C THR A 191 12.47 7.60 16.31
N LYS A 192 11.43 8.45 16.28
CA LYS A 192 10.87 9.10 17.49
C LYS A 192 9.62 8.40 18.04
N GLY A 193 8.83 7.78 17.17
CA GLY A 193 7.49 7.25 17.46
C GLY A 193 7.47 6.21 18.58
N PRO A 194 8.18 5.08 18.45
CA PRO A 194 8.23 4.04 19.47
C PRO A 194 8.68 4.53 20.85
N GLN A 195 9.64 5.45 20.92
CA GLN A 195 10.08 6.00 22.21
C GLN A 195 9.07 6.97 22.80
N THR A 196 8.41 7.77 21.95
CA THR A 196 7.34 8.67 22.38
C THR A 196 6.17 7.89 22.97
N ALA A 197 5.81 6.78 22.32
CA ALA A 197 4.81 5.84 22.81
C ALA A 197 5.21 5.22 24.17
N ARG A 198 6.43 4.67 24.28
CA ARG A 198 6.95 4.11 25.55
C ARG A 198 7.00 5.10 26.71
N ASN A 199 7.23 6.38 26.43
CA ASN A 199 7.28 7.43 27.44
C ASN A 199 5.90 8.05 27.75
N PHE A 200 4.83 7.59 27.10
CA PHE A 200 3.49 8.08 27.35
C PHE A 200 3.02 7.70 28.76
N SER A 201 2.28 8.60 29.43
CA SER A 201 1.83 8.33 30.80
C SER A 201 0.81 7.19 30.84
N GLY A 202 1.04 6.18 31.68
CA GLY A 202 0.17 5.01 31.77
C GLY A 202 0.35 4.02 30.62
N ASP A 203 1.52 4.04 29.97
CA ASP A 203 1.86 3.20 28.82
C ASP A 203 1.61 1.70 29.05
N GLN A 204 1.09 1.07 27.99
CA GLN A 204 0.84 -0.37 27.85
C GLN A 204 1.43 -0.88 26.52
N MET A 205 2.37 -0.14 25.93
CA MET A 205 3.07 -0.56 24.72
C MET A 205 3.94 -1.78 25.04
N ILE A 206 3.72 -2.86 24.31
CA ILE A 206 4.45 -4.12 24.50
C ILE A 206 5.29 -4.52 23.28
N GLY A 207 5.26 -3.74 22.19
CA GLY A 207 6.04 -4.06 21.01
C GLY A 207 6.03 -2.98 19.93
N VAL A 208 6.94 -3.15 18.98
CA VAL A 208 7.00 -2.42 17.70
C VAL A 208 6.73 -3.43 16.58
N GLY A 209 5.95 -3.05 15.58
CA GLY A 209 5.63 -3.89 14.45
C GLY A 209 5.59 -3.14 13.13
N ILE A 210 5.36 -3.91 12.07
CA ILE A 210 5.23 -3.46 10.69
C ILE A 210 3.94 -4.08 10.12
N THR A 211 3.11 -3.27 9.46
CA THR A 211 1.74 -3.64 9.06
C THR A 211 1.40 -3.27 7.63
N MET A 212 2.43 -3.06 6.80
CA MET A 212 2.27 -2.71 5.38
C MET A 212 1.34 -3.65 4.61
N GLU A 213 0.59 -3.09 3.67
CA GLU A 213 -0.27 -3.89 2.79
C GLU A 213 0.53 -4.70 1.74
N GLY A 214 1.71 -4.21 1.33
CA GLY A 214 2.66 -4.94 0.51
C GLY A 214 4.13 -4.67 0.89
N ILE A 215 5.01 -5.66 0.68
CA ILE A 215 6.37 -5.68 1.26
C ILE A 215 7.52 -5.35 0.28
N ASN A 216 7.31 -5.48 -1.03
CA ASN A 216 8.40 -5.42 -2.03
C ASN A 216 8.73 -3.98 -2.50
N GLN A 217 8.97 -3.07 -1.55
CA GLN A 217 9.36 -1.68 -1.82
C GLN A 217 9.99 -1.04 -0.57
N ASN A 218 10.74 0.07 -0.74
CA ASN A 218 11.27 0.90 0.35
C ASN A 218 11.92 0.13 1.53
N GLU A 219 12.75 -0.87 1.21
CA GLU A 219 13.34 -1.81 2.18
C GLU A 219 14.07 -1.11 3.36
N ILE A 220 14.63 0.07 3.10
CA ILE A 220 15.23 0.96 4.13
C ILE A 220 14.28 1.24 5.31
N MET A 221 13.00 1.49 5.03
CA MET A 221 12.01 1.82 6.06
C MET A 221 11.72 0.62 6.96
N TYR A 222 11.73 -0.59 6.39
CA TYR A 222 11.44 -1.82 7.13
C TYR A 222 12.61 -2.27 7.99
N GLU A 223 13.85 -2.21 7.47
CA GLU A 223 15.04 -2.41 8.29
C GLU A 223 15.07 -1.41 9.44
N PHE A 224 14.82 -0.13 9.15
CA PHE A 224 14.85 0.92 10.17
C PHE A 224 13.76 0.75 11.24
N ALA A 225 12.53 0.41 10.85
CA ALA A 225 11.42 0.21 11.79
C ALA A 225 11.65 -0.98 12.72
N LEU A 226 12.15 -2.10 12.20
CA LEU A 226 12.44 -3.30 12.99
C LEU A 226 13.60 -3.08 13.97
N GLU A 227 14.59 -2.25 13.60
CA GLU A 227 15.69 -1.87 14.51
C GLU A 227 15.20 -1.07 15.74
N GLN A 228 14.05 -0.37 15.68
CA GLN A 228 13.58 0.48 16.78
C GLN A 228 13.27 -0.28 18.07
N SER A 229 13.06 -1.60 18.00
CA SER A 229 12.91 -2.43 19.20
C SER A 229 14.17 -2.46 20.07
N TRP A 230 15.35 -2.25 19.45
CA TRP A 230 16.67 -2.44 20.06
C TRP A 230 17.47 -1.15 20.18
N ARG A 231 16.91 -0.01 19.80
CA ARG A 231 17.63 1.27 19.70
C ARG A 231 16.96 2.38 20.50
N SER A 232 17.79 3.35 20.90
CA SER A 232 17.33 4.67 21.32
C SER A 232 17.08 5.56 20.09
N PRO A 233 16.21 6.60 20.19
CA PRO A 233 15.98 7.54 19.10
C PRO A 233 17.29 8.19 18.63
N LEU A 234 17.46 8.26 17.31
CA LEU A 234 18.59 8.92 16.69
C LEU A 234 18.33 10.42 16.51
N ASN A 235 19.33 11.24 16.78
CA ASN A 235 19.36 12.62 16.32
C ASN A 235 19.76 12.70 14.82
N ASP A 236 19.71 13.89 14.23
CA ASP A 236 19.93 14.07 12.79
C ASP A 236 21.33 13.60 12.33
N THR A 237 22.38 13.81 13.13
CA THR A 237 23.74 13.31 12.81
C THR A 237 23.80 11.79 12.88
N GLU A 238 23.24 11.20 13.93
CA GLU A 238 23.24 9.74 14.09
C GLU A 238 22.38 9.03 13.04
N LEU A 239 21.29 9.66 12.58
CA LEU A 239 20.48 9.15 11.48
C LEU A 239 21.28 9.17 10.16
N SER A 240 22.03 10.25 9.92
CA SER A 240 22.93 10.35 8.78
C SER A 240 24.01 9.26 8.79
N ASP A 241 24.62 9.00 9.95
CA ASP A 241 25.60 7.91 10.13
C ASP A 241 24.95 6.53 9.94
N TRP A 242 23.71 6.35 10.40
CA TRP A 242 22.95 5.12 10.18
C TRP A 242 22.70 4.86 8.70
N LEU A 243 22.36 5.89 7.91
CA LEU A 243 22.19 5.78 6.45
C LEU A 243 23.47 5.32 5.76
N VAL A 244 24.62 5.89 6.15
CA VAL A 244 25.93 5.43 5.66
C VAL A 244 26.15 3.95 6.00
N GLY A 245 25.87 3.56 7.24
CA GLY A 245 25.98 2.16 7.68
C GLY A 245 25.04 1.21 6.92
N PHE A 246 23.81 1.63 6.63
CA PHE A 246 22.83 0.88 5.84
C PHE A 246 23.37 0.59 4.45
N VAL A 247 23.84 1.62 3.73
CA VAL A 247 24.39 1.47 2.37
C VAL A 247 25.61 0.56 2.34
N MET A 248 26.52 0.71 3.31
CA MET A 248 27.73 -0.12 3.41
C MET A 248 27.40 -1.61 3.58
N ARG A 249 26.36 -1.95 4.35
CA ARG A 249 25.90 -3.34 4.51
C ARG A 249 25.14 -3.82 3.28
N ARG A 250 24.26 -2.98 2.74
CA ARG A 250 23.37 -3.31 1.62
C ARG A 250 24.14 -3.58 0.32
N TYR A 251 25.14 -2.78 0.02
CA TYR A 251 25.89 -2.89 -1.23
C TYR A 251 27.07 -3.82 -1.17
N GLU A 252 27.35 -4.43 -0.01
CA GLU A 252 28.45 -5.35 0.28
C GLU A 252 29.29 -5.67 -0.95
N SER A 253 30.40 -4.94 -1.08
CA SER A 253 31.25 -4.93 -2.26
C SER A 253 32.67 -5.34 -1.86
N ASP A 254 33.36 -6.02 -2.77
CA ASP A 254 34.80 -6.32 -2.65
C ASP A 254 35.66 -5.04 -2.62
N HIS A 255 35.08 -3.90 -3.00
CA HIS A 255 35.70 -2.57 -3.00
C HIS A 255 34.97 -1.59 -2.07
N PRO A 256 35.67 -0.58 -1.54
CA PRO A 256 35.04 0.48 -0.76
C PRO A 256 33.88 1.11 -1.54
N ILE A 257 32.74 1.30 -0.88
CA ILE A 257 31.59 1.98 -1.49
C ILE A 257 31.97 3.45 -1.76
N PRO A 258 31.79 3.96 -2.99
CA PRO A 258 32.11 5.34 -3.32
C PRO A 258 31.36 6.34 -2.43
N GLY A 259 32.04 7.42 -2.04
CA GLY A 259 31.42 8.49 -1.24
C GLY A 259 30.19 9.11 -1.90
N SER A 260 30.10 9.08 -3.24
CA SER A 260 28.92 9.51 -3.99
C SER A 260 27.69 8.66 -3.69
N ALA A 261 27.82 7.33 -3.64
CA ALA A 261 26.70 6.44 -3.30
C ALA A 261 26.24 6.64 -1.86
N LEU A 262 27.17 6.81 -0.92
CA LEU A 262 26.85 7.10 0.48
C LEU A 262 26.10 8.43 0.61
N TYR A 263 26.59 9.48 -0.04
CA TYR A 263 25.99 10.81 0.00
C TYR A 263 24.62 10.85 -0.70
N ALA A 264 24.43 10.07 -1.77
CA ALA A 264 23.12 9.94 -2.43
C ALA A 264 22.03 9.46 -1.47
N TRP A 265 22.32 8.46 -0.63
CA TRP A 265 21.37 7.97 0.35
C TRP A 265 21.11 8.92 1.51
N GLN A 266 22.10 9.74 1.88
CA GLN A 266 21.87 10.84 2.82
C GLN A 266 20.88 11.86 2.22
N LEU A 267 21.04 12.22 0.95
CA LEU A 267 20.09 13.11 0.25
C LEU A 267 18.68 12.50 0.18
N LEU A 268 18.55 11.21 -0.11
CA LEU A 268 17.24 10.52 -0.10
C LEU A 268 16.62 10.49 1.30
N GLY A 269 17.45 10.22 2.32
CA GLY A 269 17.08 10.26 3.74
C GLY A 269 16.56 11.62 4.20
N ASP A 270 17.17 12.71 3.72
CA ASP A 270 16.80 14.09 4.04
C ASP A 270 15.66 14.64 3.17
N SER A 271 15.26 13.91 2.13
CA SER A 271 14.18 14.30 1.21
C SER A 271 13.02 13.31 1.22
N VAL A 272 12.94 12.40 0.25
CA VAL A 272 11.81 11.49 0.02
C VAL A 272 11.51 10.56 1.21
N TYR A 273 12.52 10.26 2.03
CA TYR A 273 12.38 9.43 3.25
C TYR A 273 12.29 10.23 4.56
N ALA A 274 12.33 11.57 4.53
CA ALA A 274 12.44 12.36 5.75
C ALA A 274 11.13 12.43 6.54
N LYS A 275 10.06 12.91 5.90
CA LYS A 275 8.79 13.31 6.55
C LYS A 275 7.54 12.94 5.76
N ASN A 276 7.63 12.00 4.83
CA ASN A 276 6.50 11.63 4.00
C ASN A 276 5.88 10.29 4.46
N PRO A 277 4.89 10.30 5.38
CA PRO A 277 4.28 9.06 5.85
C PRO A 277 3.33 8.43 4.82
N ARG A 278 3.06 9.08 3.68
CA ARG A 278 2.16 8.56 2.65
C ARG A 278 2.68 8.98 1.28
N GLY A 279 3.18 8.02 0.50
CA GLY A 279 3.75 8.31 -0.82
C GLY A 279 2.85 9.16 -1.70
N ASP A 280 3.49 9.99 -2.53
CA ASP A 280 2.83 11.06 -3.31
C ASP A 280 1.93 10.53 -4.45
N GLY A 281 1.92 9.20 -4.63
CA GLY A 281 1.34 8.50 -5.77
C GLY A 281 2.06 8.84 -7.07
N SER A 282 1.68 8.17 -8.16
CA SER A 282 2.15 8.54 -9.48
C SER A 282 0.99 8.73 -10.44
N ILE A 283 0.85 9.94 -10.99
CA ILE A 283 -0.11 10.23 -12.05
C ILE A 283 0.05 9.25 -13.21
N MET A 284 1.27 8.80 -13.52
CA MET A 284 1.55 7.84 -14.58
C MET A 284 0.75 6.53 -14.41
N LEU A 285 0.49 6.14 -13.15
CA LEU A 285 -0.17 4.89 -12.79
C LEU A 285 -1.67 5.03 -12.52
N TYR A 286 -2.24 6.22 -12.68
CA TYR A 286 -3.67 6.44 -12.48
C TYR A 286 -4.40 6.62 -13.81
N ARG A 287 -5.71 6.34 -13.82
CA ARG A 287 -6.59 6.75 -14.92
C ARG A 287 -6.36 8.22 -15.29
N PRO A 288 -6.09 8.54 -16.58
CA PRO A 288 -5.89 9.90 -17.03
C PRO A 288 -7.09 10.81 -16.76
N ARG A 289 -6.82 12.06 -16.38
CA ARG A 289 -7.84 13.08 -16.10
C ARG A 289 -7.27 14.47 -16.31
N LEU A 290 -8.12 15.49 -16.51
CA LEU A 290 -7.72 16.90 -16.64
C LEU A 290 -7.27 17.55 -15.33
N ASN A 291 -7.73 17.04 -14.19
CA ASN A 291 -7.48 17.60 -12.85
C ASN A 291 -6.61 16.66 -11.99
N GLY A 292 -5.64 16.01 -12.62
CA GLY A 292 -4.67 15.17 -11.94
C GLY A 292 -3.62 16.00 -11.20
N GLY A 293 -3.10 15.43 -10.12
CA GLY A 293 -2.02 16.03 -9.36
C GLY A 293 -1.31 14.98 -8.51
N GLN A 294 -0.08 15.30 -8.13
CA GLN A 294 0.72 14.56 -7.17
C GLN A 294 1.08 15.52 -6.03
N ASP A 295 1.04 15.04 -4.80
CA ASP A 295 1.28 15.86 -3.62
C ASP A 295 2.77 15.82 -3.26
N ILE A 296 3.61 16.55 -4.01
CA ILE A 296 5.07 16.54 -3.79
C ILE A 296 5.40 17.20 -2.44
N THR A 297 6.01 16.42 -1.54
CA THR A 297 6.28 16.83 -0.15
C THR A 297 7.76 17.06 0.18
N PHE A 298 8.65 16.92 -0.80
CA PHE A 298 10.10 17.07 -0.65
C PHE A 298 10.71 17.78 -1.87
N ASP A 299 11.97 18.23 -1.72
CA ASP A 299 12.72 18.87 -2.81
C ASP A 299 13.15 17.84 -3.86
N LEU A 300 12.57 17.93 -5.06
CA LEU A 300 12.90 17.07 -6.19
C LEU A 300 14.37 17.17 -6.61
N LYS A 301 15.04 18.30 -6.39
CA LYS A 301 16.46 18.45 -6.74
C LYS A 301 17.34 17.52 -5.91
N SER A 302 16.95 17.24 -4.67
CA SER A 302 17.64 16.27 -3.82
C SER A 302 17.56 14.85 -4.40
N LEU A 303 16.38 14.45 -4.90
CA LEU A 303 16.21 13.18 -5.62
C LEU A 303 17.03 13.13 -6.92
N PHE A 304 17.01 14.19 -7.72
CA PHE A 304 17.77 14.24 -8.98
C PHE A 304 19.28 14.21 -8.74
N SER A 305 19.76 14.89 -7.70
CA SER A 305 21.16 14.86 -7.30
C SER A 305 21.57 13.48 -6.78
N ALA A 306 20.71 12.82 -6.00
CA ALA A 306 20.95 11.44 -5.57
C ALA A 306 21.03 10.48 -6.77
N TRP A 307 20.16 10.64 -7.77
CA TRP A 307 20.22 9.85 -9.00
C TRP A 307 21.53 10.06 -9.76
N GLU A 308 21.97 11.31 -9.95
CA GLU A 308 23.26 11.63 -10.59
C GLU A 308 24.45 10.96 -9.86
N LEU A 309 24.48 11.06 -8.54
CA LEU A 309 25.53 10.47 -7.72
C LEU A 309 25.58 8.94 -7.82
N LEU A 310 24.42 8.28 -7.85
CA LEU A 310 24.34 6.82 -8.03
C LEU A 310 24.72 6.40 -9.44
N ILE A 311 24.33 7.17 -10.46
CA ILE A 311 24.81 6.95 -11.84
C ILE A 311 26.33 7.04 -11.88
N GLY A 312 26.93 8.04 -11.24
CA GLY A 312 28.39 8.17 -11.14
C GLY A 312 29.07 7.01 -10.41
N ALA A 313 28.43 6.44 -9.38
CA ALA A 313 28.96 5.29 -8.63
C ALA A 313 28.80 3.94 -9.34
N SER A 314 28.00 3.87 -10.41
CA SER A 314 27.57 2.59 -10.99
C SER A 314 28.66 1.77 -11.69
N ASP A 315 29.82 2.36 -11.98
CA ASP A 315 31.00 1.60 -12.47
C ASP A 315 31.75 0.88 -11.35
N GLU A 316 31.64 1.37 -10.11
CA GLU A 316 32.45 0.92 -8.97
C GLU A 316 31.68 0.00 -8.01
N VAL A 317 30.35 0.06 -8.01
CA VAL A 317 29.49 -0.74 -7.13
C VAL A 317 28.91 -1.95 -7.88
N HIS A 318 29.44 -3.13 -7.58
CA HIS A 318 29.00 -4.39 -8.19
C HIS A 318 28.08 -5.19 -7.25
N SER A 319 26.85 -4.69 -7.04
CA SER A 319 25.86 -5.33 -6.18
C SER A 319 24.50 -5.47 -6.87
N ASP A 320 23.83 -6.62 -6.70
CA ASP A 320 22.46 -6.84 -7.19
C ASP A 320 21.45 -5.90 -6.50
N LEU A 321 21.71 -5.51 -5.24
CA LEU A 321 20.90 -4.56 -4.49
C LEU A 321 21.18 -3.11 -4.92
N PHE A 322 22.41 -2.80 -5.34
CA PHE A 322 22.69 -1.51 -5.99
C PHE A 322 21.92 -1.37 -7.32
N ARG A 323 21.86 -2.45 -8.12
CA ARG A 323 21.09 -2.45 -9.38
C ARG A 323 19.59 -2.27 -9.13
N TYR A 324 19.06 -2.89 -8.08
CA TYR A 324 17.68 -2.66 -7.65
C TYR A 324 17.43 -1.18 -7.35
N ASP A 325 18.23 -0.59 -6.46
CA ASP A 325 18.03 0.79 -6.03
C ASP A 325 18.20 1.76 -7.21
N LEU A 326 19.14 1.49 -8.11
CA LEU A 326 19.34 2.31 -9.32
C LEU A 326 18.11 2.26 -10.23
N VAL A 327 17.47 1.10 -10.41
CA VAL A 327 16.19 0.99 -11.16
C VAL A 327 15.07 1.71 -10.42
N ASP A 328 14.93 1.48 -9.11
CA ASP A 328 13.90 2.05 -8.25
C ASP A 328 13.94 3.59 -8.24
N ILE A 329 15.14 4.16 -8.18
CA ILE A 329 15.37 5.61 -8.22
C ILE A 329 15.23 6.16 -9.64
N THR A 330 15.67 5.44 -10.67
CA THR A 330 15.51 5.89 -12.06
C THR A 330 14.02 5.97 -12.42
N LYS A 331 13.21 4.96 -12.09
CA LYS A 331 11.76 5.05 -12.31
C LYS A 331 11.12 6.20 -11.52
N GLU A 332 11.64 6.50 -10.33
CA GLU A 332 11.13 7.58 -9.49
C GLU A 332 11.37 8.94 -10.15
N VAL A 333 12.56 9.15 -10.71
CA VAL A 333 12.86 10.37 -11.47
C VAL A 333 11.95 10.50 -12.70
N LEU A 334 11.76 9.41 -13.45
CA LEU A 334 10.90 9.41 -14.64
C LEU A 334 9.44 9.73 -14.29
N GLN A 335 8.96 9.32 -13.11
CA GLN A 335 7.58 9.58 -12.71
C GLN A 335 7.30 11.07 -12.47
N TYR A 336 8.27 11.80 -11.90
CA TYR A 336 8.19 13.24 -11.74
C TYR A 336 8.42 13.99 -13.05
N LYS A 337 9.29 13.47 -13.93
CA LYS A 337 9.40 14.01 -15.29
C LYS A 337 8.10 13.85 -16.07
N PHE A 338 7.43 12.70 -15.95
CA PHE A 338 6.12 12.48 -16.53
C PHE A 338 5.11 13.49 -16.00
N TYR A 339 5.12 13.75 -14.69
CA TYR A 339 4.20 14.72 -14.10
C TYR A 339 4.42 16.15 -14.60
N ASP A 340 5.67 16.61 -14.71
CA ASP A 340 6.03 17.90 -15.33
C ASP A 340 5.42 18.05 -16.73
N ILE A 341 5.66 17.07 -17.61
CA ILE A 341 5.16 17.08 -18.98
C ILE A 341 3.62 16.97 -19.01
N TYR A 342 3.01 16.20 -18.10
CA TYR A 342 1.57 16.13 -17.96
C TYR A 342 0.97 17.51 -17.63
N THR A 343 1.56 18.28 -16.73
CA THR A 343 1.04 19.63 -16.43
C THR A 343 1.11 20.55 -17.65
N LYS A 344 2.15 20.43 -18.47
CA LYS A 344 2.30 21.17 -19.73
C LYS A 344 1.27 20.73 -20.77
N LEU A 345 0.97 19.43 -20.86
CA LEU A 345 -0.10 18.88 -21.70
C LEU A 345 -1.46 19.49 -21.31
N ILE A 346 -1.80 19.46 -20.02
CA ILE A 346 -3.08 20.03 -19.52
C ILE A 346 -3.15 21.53 -19.78
N SER A 347 -2.04 22.25 -19.57
CA SER A 347 -1.96 23.68 -19.87
C SER A 347 -2.20 23.97 -21.35
N ALA A 348 -1.58 23.21 -22.26
CA ALA A 348 -1.78 23.34 -23.69
C ALA A 348 -3.23 23.04 -24.10
N PHE A 349 -3.83 21.99 -23.53
CA PHE A 349 -5.23 21.64 -23.78
C PHE A 349 -6.19 22.76 -23.33
N ASN A 350 -5.97 23.32 -22.14
CA ASN A 350 -6.77 24.44 -21.62
C ASN A 350 -6.62 25.73 -22.44
N GLN A 351 -5.51 25.89 -23.16
CA GLN A 351 -5.24 27.00 -24.07
C GLN A 351 -5.71 26.71 -25.51
N SER A 352 -6.33 25.56 -25.75
CA SER A 352 -6.70 25.07 -27.08
C SER A 352 -5.52 24.97 -28.06
N ASP A 353 -4.31 24.72 -27.54
CA ASP A 353 -3.09 24.58 -28.34
C ASP A 353 -2.92 23.14 -28.83
N LEU A 354 -3.40 22.87 -30.05
CA LEU A 354 -3.31 21.57 -30.70
C LEU A 354 -1.86 21.08 -30.86
N TYR A 355 -0.94 21.99 -31.20
CA TYR A 355 0.47 21.64 -31.41
C TYR A 355 1.15 21.33 -30.08
N GLY A 356 0.87 22.13 -29.05
CA GLY A 356 1.31 21.89 -27.68
C GLY A 356 0.83 20.53 -27.17
N VAL A 357 -0.46 20.21 -27.32
CA VAL A 357 -1.00 18.90 -26.90
C VAL A 357 -0.30 17.74 -27.62
N SER A 358 -0.17 17.82 -28.95
CA SER A 358 0.51 16.79 -29.73
C SER A 358 1.97 16.60 -29.30
N THR A 359 2.69 17.71 -29.09
CA THR A 359 4.10 17.69 -28.70
C THR A 359 4.29 17.08 -27.30
N GLN A 360 3.51 17.53 -26.31
CA GLN A 360 3.64 17.00 -24.95
C GLN A 360 3.18 15.53 -24.88
N ALA A 361 2.15 15.14 -25.64
CA ALA A 361 1.71 13.75 -25.72
C ALA A 361 2.84 12.84 -26.24
N ALA A 362 3.56 13.23 -27.29
CA ALA A 362 4.69 12.47 -27.81
C ALA A 362 5.79 12.27 -26.76
N ILE A 363 6.12 13.33 -25.99
CA ILE A 363 7.12 13.24 -24.91
C ILE A 363 6.64 12.28 -23.80
N LEU A 364 5.36 12.29 -23.45
CA LEU A 364 4.81 11.36 -22.45
C LEU A 364 4.86 9.91 -22.93
N VAL A 365 4.60 9.66 -24.23
CA VAL A 365 4.78 8.33 -24.83
C VAL A 365 6.22 7.85 -24.68
N ASP A 366 7.19 8.71 -24.97
CA ASP A 366 8.61 8.37 -24.83
C ASP A 366 8.98 8.04 -23.38
N ILE A 367 8.48 8.82 -22.40
CA ILE A 367 8.74 8.55 -20.97
C ILE A 367 8.11 7.21 -20.54
N LEU A 368 6.91 6.87 -21.04
CA LEU A 368 6.27 5.58 -20.76
C LEU A 368 7.10 4.41 -21.31
N ALA A 369 7.62 4.54 -22.54
CA ALA A 369 8.47 3.53 -23.16
C ALA A 369 9.80 3.36 -22.39
N ASP A 370 10.41 4.46 -21.97
CA ASP A 370 11.65 4.45 -21.19
C ASP A 370 11.45 3.88 -19.78
N THR A 371 10.28 4.15 -19.18
CA THR A 371 9.90 3.57 -17.89
C THR A 371 9.72 2.05 -18.03
N GLU A 372 9.02 1.58 -19.06
CA GLU A 372 8.93 0.13 -19.36
C GLU A 372 10.32 -0.49 -19.56
N LEU A 373 11.22 0.18 -20.28
CA LEU A 373 12.57 -0.29 -20.56
C LEU A 373 13.39 -0.50 -19.29
N VAL A 374 13.44 0.49 -18.38
CA VAL A 374 14.23 0.37 -17.15
C VAL A 374 13.66 -0.69 -16.21
N LEU A 375 12.34 -0.80 -16.09
CA LEU A 375 11.69 -1.81 -15.26
C LEU A 375 11.94 -3.23 -15.81
N ALA A 376 11.96 -3.41 -17.13
CA ALA A 376 12.22 -4.72 -17.75
C ALA A 376 13.63 -5.25 -17.45
N SER A 377 14.56 -4.38 -17.03
CA SER A 377 15.95 -4.74 -16.77
C SER A 377 16.20 -5.43 -15.44
N ASP A 378 15.21 -5.50 -14.54
CA ASP A 378 15.35 -6.09 -13.22
C ASP A 378 14.16 -7.00 -12.85
N ARG A 379 14.47 -8.21 -12.37
CA ARG A 379 13.48 -9.26 -12.10
C ARG A 379 12.42 -8.84 -11.08
N ARG A 380 12.75 -7.91 -10.18
CA ARG A 380 11.85 -7.44 -9.12
C ARG A 380 10.74 -6.51 -9.64
N PHE A 381 10.84 -6.06 -10.89
CA PHE A 381 9.88 -5.15 -11.52
C PHE A 381 9.15 -5.80 -12.71
N LEU A 382 9.03 -7.13 -12.76
CA LEU A 382 8.35 -7.84 -13.86
C LEU A 382 6.96 -8.32 -13.46
N LEU A 383 5.92 -7.90 -14.19
CA LEU A 383 4.56 -8.45 -14.02
C LEU A 383 4.51 -9.97 -14.22
N GLY A 384 5.39 -10.50 -15.09
CA GLY A 384 5.44 -11.93 -15.36
C GLY A 384 5.74 -12.77 -14.11
N ASN A 385 6.54 -12.27 -13.17
CA ASN A 385 6.84 -13.00 -11.94
C ASN A 385 5.59 -13.10 -11.05
N TRP A 386 4.86 -11.99 -10.88
CA TRP A 386 3.61 -11.96 -10.14
C TRP A 386 2.55 -12.92 -10.70
N ILE A 387 2.35 -12.90 -12.02
CA ILE A 387 1.40 -13.82 -12.68
C ILE A 387 1.88 -15.27 -12.55
N ASN A 388 3.17 -15.52 -12.79
CA ASN A 388 3.72 -16.87 -12.73
C ASN A 388 3.61 -17.47 -11.32
N ASP A 389 3.79 -16.70 -10.26
CA ASP A 389 3.59 -17.14 -8.88
C ASP A 389 2.13 -17.55 -8.62
N ALA A 390 1.16 -16.76 -9.11
CA ALA A 390 -0.25 -17.13 -9.02
C ALA A 390 -0.57 -18.42 -9.81
N LEU A 391 0.06 -18.62 -10.96
CA LEU A 391 -0.13 -19.81 -11.78
C LEU A 391 0.45 -21.10 -11.17
N GLN A 392 1.34 -21.00 -10.18
CA GLN A 392 1.86 -22.19 -9.47
C GLN A 392 0.77 -22.95 -8.70
N PHE A 393 -0.35 -22.30 -8.40
CA PHE A 393 -1.51 -22.91 -7.74
C PHE A 393 -2.46 -23.64 -8.70
N ALA A 394 -2.30 -23.45 -10.01
CA ALA A 394 -3.20 -24.01 -11.00
C ALA A 394 -2.98 -25.52 -11.20
N GLN A 395 -4.07 -26.29 -11.20
CA GLN A 395 -4.06 -27.74 -11.46
C GLN A 395 -4.63 -28.10 -12.84
N ASN A 396 -5.33 -27.17 -13.49
CA ASN A 396 -6.00 -27.36 -14.77
C ASN A 396 -6.16 -26.01 -15.52
N GLU A 397 -6.71 -26.04 -16.74
CA GLU A 397 -6.89 -24.83 -17.56
C GLU A 397 -7.85 -23.80 -16.95
N GLU A 398 -8.89 -24.24 -16.25
CA GLU A 398 -9.83 -23.35 -15.56
C GLU A 398 -9.13 -22.58 -14.44
N ASP A 399 -8.28 -23.27 -13.66
CA ASP A 399 -7.47 -22.63 -12.62
C ASP A 399 -6.47 -21.63 -13.22
N ILE A 400 -5.85 -21.94 -14.36
CA ILE A 400 -4.93 -21.01 -15.06
C ILE A 400 -5.66 -19.71 -15.40
N HIS A 401 -6.87 -19.81 -15.96
CA HIS A 401 -7.68 -18.64 -16.26
C HIS A 401 -8.08 -17.89 -14.99
N PHE A 402 -8.51 -18.60 -13.95
CA PHE A 402 -8.91 -18.00 -12.67
C PHE A 402 -7.76 -17.25 -11.99
N TYR A 403 -6.59 -17.87 -11.83
CA TYR A 403 -5.46 -17.24 -11.15
C TYR A 403 -4.85 -16.10 -11.96
N ASN A 404 -4.78 -16.21 -13.29
CA ASN A 404 -4.34 -15.09 -14.14
C ASN A 404 -5.30 -13.90 -14.03
N PHE A 405 -6.61 -14.16 -14.10
CA PHE A 405 -7.64 -13.13 -13.91
C PHE A 405 -7.48 -12.42 -12.56
N ASN A 406 -7.38 -13.17 -11.45
CA ASN A 406 -7.23 -12.59 -10.11
C ASN A 406 -5.93 -11.80 -9.96
N ALA A 407 -4.81 -12.35 -10.43
CA ALA A 407 -3.50 -11.70 -10.35
C ALA A 407 -3.50 -10.35 -11.05
N LYS A 408 -4.12 -10.25 -12.23
CA LYS A 408 -4.23 -8.99 -12.98
C LYS A 408 -5.29 -8.05 -12.42
N LEU A 409 -6.44 -8.57 -12.01
CA LEU A 409 -7.53 -7.76 -11.45
C LEU A 409 -7.05 -7.01 -10.20
N GLN A 410 -6.35 -7.70 -9.29
CA GLN A 410 -5.89 -7.12 -8.02
C GLN A 410 -5.00 -5.89 -8.23
N VAL A 411 -4.06 -5.93 -9.17
CA VAL A 411 -3.08 -4.83 -9.41
C VAL A 411 -3.56 -3.79 -10.43
N SER A 412 -4.81 -3.88 -10.87
CA SER A 412 -5.41 -2.96 -11.85
C SER A 412 -6.67 -2.30 -11.29
N ILE A 413 -7.85 -2.77 -11.68
CA ILE A 413 -9.15 -2.16 -11.32
C ILE A 413 -9.73 -2.71 -10.01
N TRP A 414 -9.07 -3.70 -9.40
CA TRP A 414 -9.34 -4.34 -8.12
C TRP A 414 -10.65 -5.15 -8.04
N GLY A 415 -11.73 -4.70 -8.67
CA GLY A 415 -13.00 -5.41 -8.77
C GLY A 415 -13.69 -5.21 -10.12
N ASN A 416 -14.90 -5.74 -10.27
CA ASN A 416 -15.56 -5.93 -11.57
C ASN A 416 -16.34 -4.72 -12.13
N ASN A 417 -16.29 -3.55 -11.48
CA ASN A 417 -17.11 -2.39 -11.85
C ASN A 417 -16.30 -1.09 -11.92
N TYR A 418 -16.49 -0.31 -12.99
CA TYR A 418 -15.81 0.96 -13.22
C TYR A 418 -16.15 2.11 -12.29
N THR A 419 -17.17 1.95 -11.44
CA THR A 419 -17.52 2.91 -10.37
C THR A 419 -16.94 2.55 -9.01
N LEU A 420 -16.20 1.43 -8.89
CA LEU A 420 -15.55 1.05 -7.64
C LEU A 420 -14.55 2.11 -7.19
N GLY A 421 -14.50 2.39 -5.89
CA GLY A 421 -13.56 3.36 -5.31
C GLY A 421 -12.09 2.92 -5.28
N LEU A 422 -11.76 1.76 -5.87
CA LEU A 422 -10.46 1.09 -5.73
C LEU A 422 -9.65 0.99 -7.04
N TYR A 423 -10.00 1.79 -8.05
CA TYR A 423 -9.22 1.87 -9.28
C TYR A 423 -7.77 2.20 -9.00
N ASP A 424 -6.87 1.39 -9.54
CA ASP A 424 -5.43 1.54 -9.41
C ASP A 424 -4.97 1.58 -7.93
N TYR A 425 -5.76 1.04 -6.98
CA TYR A 425 -5.43 1.06 -5.56
C TYR A 425 -4.10 0.36 -5.28
N ALA A 426 -3.92 -0.81 -5.87
CA ALA A 426 -2.72 -1.64 -5.79
C ALA A 426 -1.86 -1.53 -7.07
N ASN A 427 -1.72 -0.31 -7.61
CA ASN A 427 -0.91 -0.05 -8.79
C ASN A 427 0.57 -0.48 -8.60
N LYS A 428 1.27 -0.72 -9.72
CA LYS A 428 2.66 -1.18 -9.73
C LYS A 428 3.45 -0.56 -10.88
N PHE A 429 4.62 -0.03 -10.59
CA PHE A 429 5.67 0.16 -11.59
C PHE A 429 6.27 -1.19 -11.96
N TRP A 430 5.58 -1.95 -12.81
CA TRP A 430 6.08 -3.20 -13.37
C TRP A 430 6.15 -3.15 -14.91
N SER A 431 7.22 -3.69 -15.48
CA SER A 431 7.28 -4.00 -16.89
C SER A 431 6.15 -4.96 -17.25
N GLY A 432 5.51 -4.72 -18.39
CA GLY A 432 4.26 -5.34 -18.77
C GLY A 432 3.05 -4.54 -18.34
N MET A 433 2.97 -4.09 -17.08
CA MET A 433 1.90 -3.18 -16.66
C MET A 433 2.03 -1.82 -17.36
N ILE A 434 3.24 -1.24 -17.43
CA ILE A 434 3.46 0.04 -18.12
C ILE A 434 3.08 -0.09 -19.59
N ARG A 435 3.62 -1.09 -20.29
CA ARG A 435 3.36 -1.31 -21.71
C ARG A 435 1.90 -1.63 -22.05
N ASP A 436 1.27 -2.55 -21.32
CA ASP A 436 0.01 -3.18 -21.75
C ASP A 436 -1.22 -2.67 -20.96
N TYR A 437 -1.04 -1.91 -19.88
CA TYR A 437 -2.15 -1.34 -19.09
C TYR A 437 -2.07 0.18 -18.93
N TYR A 438 -0.96 0.74 -18.47
CA TYR A 438 -0.85 2.19 -18.22
C TYR A 438 -0.70 3.00 -19.51
N ALA A 439 0.24 2.65 -20.39
CA ALA A 439 0.49 3.40 -21.62
C ALA A 439 -0.73 3.44 -22.57
N PRO A 440 -1.47 2.33 -22.80
CA PRO A 440 -2.65 2.38 -23.66
C PRO A 440 -3.76 3.29 -23.11
N ARG A 441 -3.91 3.40 -21.78
CA ARG A 441 -4.85 4.37 -21.17
C ARG A 441 -4.46 5.81 -21.50
N TRP A 442 -3.17 6.12 -21.43
CA TRP A 442 -2.66 7.43 -21.83
C TRP A 442 -2.85 7.71 -23.32
N TYR A 443 -2.67 6.71 -24.19
CA TYR A 443 -2.91 6.87 -25.64
C TYR A 443 -4.37 7.20 -25.95
N VAL A 444 -5.32 6.50 -25.30
CA VAL A 444 -6.75 6.81 -25.41
C VAL A 444 -7.02 8.25 -24.97
N PHE A 445 -6.42 8.68 -23.86
CA PHE A 445 -6.58 10.05 -23.37
C PHE A 445 -6.05 11.08 -24.36
N PHE A 446 -4.82 10.90 -24.89
CA PHE A 446 -4.23 11.83 -25.85
C PHE A 446 -5.05 11.92 -27.14
N ASP A 447 -5.52 10.79 -27.67
CA ASP A 447 -6.40 10.74 -28.84
C ASP A 447 -7.70 11.54 -28.60
N ILE A 448 -8.32 11.39 -27.43
CA ILE A 448 -9.54 12.13 -27.10
C ILE A 448 -9.26 13.63 -26.96
N LEU A 449 -8.18 14.03 -26.28
CA LEU A 449 -7.83 15.44 -26.16
C LEU A 449 -7.63 16.09 -27.54
N LEU A 450 -6.91 15.42 -28.44
CA LEU A 450 -6.70 15.91 -29.81
C LEU A 450 -8.02 16.01 -30.58
N LYS A 451 -8.90 15.01 -30.48
CA LYS A 451 -10.24 15.05 -31.10
C LYS A 451 -11.09 16.20 -30.59
N CYS A 452 -11.12 16.41 -29.27
CA CYS A 452 -11.82 17.55 -28.67
C CYS A 452 -11.36 18.90 -29.26
N LEU A 453 -10.05 19.07 -29.47
CA LEU A 453 -9.49 20.29 -30.05
C LEU A 453 -9.82 20.45 -31.55
N VAL A 454 -9.75 19.36 -32.32
CA VAL A 454 -10.06 19.37 -33.76
C VAL A 454 -11.54 19.63 -34.02
N GLU A 455 -12.41 19.02 -33.22
CA GLU A 455 -13.87 19.10 -33.40
C GLU A 455 -14.50 20.29 -32.65
N GLY A 456 -13.75 20.92 -31.72
CA GLY A 456 -14.18 22.11 -31.01
C GLY A 456 -15.20 21.85 -29.91
N HIS A 457 -15.13 20.71 -29.22
CA HIS A 457 -16.02 20.35 -28.11
C HIS A 457 -15.24 20.05 -26.82
N PRO A 458 -15.85 20.22 -25.64
CA PRO A 458 -15.19 19.86 -24.38
C PRO A 458 -15.03 18.35 -24.23
N LEU A 459 -14.15 17.92 -23.31
CA LEU A 459 -13.98 16.52 -22.94
C LEU A 459 -15.28 15.95 -22.36
N ASP A 460 -15.80 14.89 -22.96
CA ASP A 460 -16.86 14.07 -22.38
C ASP A 460 -16.24 12.96 -21.52
N TRP A 461 -16.42 13.09 -20.20
CA TRP A 461 -15.90 12.14 -19.21
C TRP A 461 -16.50 10.74 -19.34
N LYS A 462 -17.77 10.65 -19.75
CA LYS A 462 -18.41 9.35 -19.93
C LYS A 462 -17.76 8.61 -21.09
N VAL A 463 -17.54 9.31 -22.21
CA VAL A 463 -16.85 8.74 -23.38
C VAL A 463 -15.43 8.32 -23.03
N LEU A 464 -14.66 9.16 -22.31
CA LEU A 464 -13.31 8.79 -21.87
C LEU A 464 -13.33 7.53 -21.01
N ASN A 465 -14.17 7.48 -19.97
CA ASN A 465 -14.22 6.34 -19.05
C ASN A 465 -14.69 5.06 -19.73
N GLU A 466 -15.68 5.13 -20.62
CA GLU A 466 -16.14 3.99 -21.41
C GLU A 466 -15.03 3.45 -22.31
N ARG A 467 -14.29 4.34 -23.00
CA ARG A 467 -13.17 3.93 -23.85
C ARG A 467 -12.01 3.34 -23.05
N LEU A 468 -11.62 3.97 -21.93
CA LEU A 468 -10.57 3.42 -21.05
C LEU A 468 -10.93 2.00 -20.58
N PHE A 469 -12.18 1.81 -20.13
CA PHE A 469 -12.63 0.51 -19.65
C PHE A 469 -12.70 -0.54 -20.77
N LEU A 470 -13.36 -0.24 -21.89
CA LEU A 470 -13.63 -1.20 -22.94
C LEU A 470 -12.41 -1.49 -23.84
N GLU A 471 -11.56 -0.49 -24.10
CA GLU A 471 -10.43 -0.63 -25.02
C GLU A 471 -9.16 -1.12 -24.31
N VAL A 472 -9.03 -0.89 -23.01
CA VAL A 472 -7.79 -1.19 -22.27
C VAL A 472 -8.01 -2.08 -21.07
N GLU A 473 -8.80 -1.62 -20.10
CA GLU A 473 -8.81 -2.24 -18.78
C GLU A 473 -9.49 -3.61 -18.78
N LEU A 474 -10.70 -3.70 -19.34
CA LEU A 474 -11.43 -4.96 -19.47
C LEU A 474 -10.64 -6.00 -20.29
N PRO A 475 -10.10 -5.67 -21.48
CA PRO A 475 -9.21 -6.58 -22.19
C PRO A 475 -8.02 -7.05 -21.37
N PHE A 476 -7.38 -6.16 -20.61
CA PHE A 476 -6.16 -6.48 -19.85
C PHE A 476 -6.34 -7.60 -18.83
N PHE A 477 -7.39 -7.57 -18.00
CA PHE A 477 -7.60 -8.59 -16.97
C PHE A 477 -8.52 -9.74 -17.41
N MET A 478 -9.43 -9.54 -18.37
CA MET A 478 -10.41 -10.56 -18.76
C MET A 478 -10.04 -11.32 -20.04
N LEU A 479 -9.41 -10.65 -21.03
CA LEU A 479 -9.22 -11.21 -22.37
C LEU A 479 -7.76 -11.52 -22.71
N ASP A 480 -6.82 -10.88 -22.02
CA ASP A 480 -5.40 -10.99 -22.32
C ASP A 480 -4.81 -12.32 -21.83
N THR A 481 -4.52 -13.21 -22.78
CA THR A 481 -3.83 -14.49 -22.59
C THR A 481 -2.32 -14.39 -22.79
N LYS A 482 -1.77 -13.18 -22.94
CA LYS A 482 -0.33 -12.95 -23.13
C LYS A 482 0.46 -13.50 -21.95
N VAL A 483 1.54 -14.19 -22.29
CA VAL A 483 2.56 -14.61 -21.35
C VAL A 483 3.55 -13.46 -21.17
N TYR A 484 3.68 -12.99 -19.93
CA TYR A 484 4.62 -11.93 -19.58
C TYR A 484 5.99 -12.52 -19.22
N PRO A 485 7.10 -11.89 -19.65
CA PRO A 485 8.44 -12.39 -19.34
C PRO A 485 8.73 -12.45 -17.83
N THR A 486 9.37 -13.54 -17.40
CA THR A 486 9.93 -13.73 -16.04
C THR A 486 11.45 -13.51 -16.01
N THR A 487 12.03 -13.16 -17.16
CA THR A 487 13.47 -12.90 -17.33
C THR A 487 13.69 -11.46 -17.74
N THR A 488 14.80 -10.90 -17.29
CA THR A 488 15.16 -9.50 -17.52
C THR A 488 15.58 -9.25 -18.96
N GLN A 489 15.38 -8.02 -19.43
CA GLN A 489 15.79 -7.57 -20.75
C GLN A 489 16.72 -6.36 -20.63
N GLY A 490 17.89 -6.46 -21.25
CA GLY A 490 18.92 -5.41 -21.17
C GLY A 490 19.69 -5.41 -19.85
N ASP A 491 20.60 -4.45 -19.73
CA ASP A 491 21.42 -4.22 -18.55
C ASP A 491 20.96 -2.95 -17.82
N SER A 492 20.57 -3.09 -16.55
CA SER A 492 20.01 -2.01 -15.73
C SER A 492 20.91 -0.79 -15.60
N ILE A 493 22.23 -0.97 -15.48
CA ILE A 493 23.19 0.13 -15.34
C ILE A 493 23.30 0.88 -16.67
N THR A 494 23.42 0.15 -17.77
CA THR A 494 23.52 0.70 -19.13
C THR A 494 22.27 1.51 -19.45
N ILE A 495 21.09 0.94 -19.22
CA ILE A 495 19.81 1.61 -19.46
C ILE A 495 19.68 2.85 -18.57
N ALA A 496 19.96 2.75 -17.26
CA ALA A 496 19.87 3.89 -16.35
C ALA A 496 20.78 5.06 -16.78
N ARG A 497 21.99 4.77 -17.31
CA ARG A 497 22.90 5.78 -17.87
C ARG A 497 22.37 6.42 -19.16
N GLU A 498 21.80 5.64 -20.06
CA GLU A 498 21.19 6.17 -21.28
C GLU A 498 20.05 7.13 -20.94
N LEU A 499 19.20 6.75 -19.97
CA LEU A 499 18.11 7.58 -19.49
C LEU A 499 18.61 8.82 -18.74
N PHE A 500 19.67 8.69 -17.94
CA PHE A 500 20.35 9.83 -17.34
C PHE A 500 20.78 10.84 -18.41
N ASN A 501 21.51 10.38 -19.43
CA ASN A 501 21.96 11.23 -20.54
C ASN A 501 20.80 11.89 -21.27
N LYS A 502 19.66 11.20 -21.43
CA LYS A 502 18.46 11.72 -22.07
C LYS A 502 17.77 12.83 -21.26
N TYR A 503 17.69 12.68 -19.93
CA TYR A 503 16.80 13.50 -19.12
C TYR A 503 17.48 14.53 -18.21
N HIS A 504 18.69 14.29 -17.71
CA HIS A 504 19.29 15.05 -16.60
C HIS A 504 19.29 16.58 -16.80
N LEU A 505 19.62 17.07 -18.00
CA LEU A 505 19.63 18.51 -18.30
C LEU A 505 18.24 19.14 -18.16
N SER A 506 17.19 18.42 -18.58
CA SER A 506 15.81 18.89 -18.57
C SER A 506 15.13 18.80 -17.20
N LEU A 507 15.79 18.18 -16.21
CA LEU A 507 15.27 18.08 -14.84
C LEU A 507 15.43 19.41 -14.08
N ASN A 508 16.44 20.20 -14.43
CA ASN A 508 16.65 21.53 -13.84
C ASN A 508 15.55 22.53 -14.21
N GLU A 509 14.74 22.22 -15.22
CA GLU A 509 13.61 23.03 -15.71
C GLU A 509 12.27 22.60 -15.10
N ILE A 510 12.25 21.58 -14.23
CA ILE A 510 11.02 21.14 -13.56
C ILE A 510 10.59 22.22 -12.57
N ASP A 511 9.38 22.74 -12.77
CA ASP A 511 8.72 23.73 -11.92
C ASP A 511 7.38 23.16 -11.44
N LEU A 512 7.47 22.12 -10.60
CA LEU A 512 6.31 21.49 -9.98
C LEU A 512 6.10 22.09 -8.58
N PRO A 513 4.87 22.47 -8.22
CA PRO A 513 4.61 23.10 -6.92
C PRO A 513 4.73 22.10 -5.77
N GLU A 514 5.66 22.36 -4.84
CA GLU A 514 5.72 21.66 -3.56
C GLU A 514 4.50 22.05 -2.70
N LYS A 515 3.83 21.08 -2.09
CA LYS A 515 2.74 21.35 -1.14
C LYS A 515 3.27 21.38 0.29
N SER A 516 2.95 22.45 1.02
CA SER A 516 3.06 22.43 2.48
C SER A 516 2.05 21.41 3.03
N SER A 517 2.49 20.46 3.85
CA SER A 517 1.77 19.32 4.42
C SER A 517 0.55 19.69 5.31
N LYS A 518 -0.47 20.34 4.73
CA LYS A 518 -1.69 20.80 5.42
C LYS A 518 -2.93 20.36 4.66
N LYS A 519 -3.23 19.06 4.67
CA LYS A 519 -4.61 18.61 4.53
C LYS A 519 -4.98 17.68 5.67
N LYS A 520 -6.17 17.92 6.23
CA LYS A 520 -6.88 17.02 7.13
C LYS A 520 -7.44 15.87 6.28
N PHE A 521 -7.25 14.65 6.77
CA PHE A 521 -7.72 13.41 6.17
C PHE A 521 -9.26 13.34 6.18
N PRO A 522 -9.90 12.76 5.15
CA PRO A 522 -11.28 12.30 5.24
C PRO A 522 -11.42 11.12 6.21
#